data_AF-A0A838FUJ0-F1
#
_entry.id   AF-A0A838FUJ0-F1
#
_cell.length_a   1.000
_cell.length_b   1.000
_cell.length_c   1.000
_cell.angle_alpha   90.00
_cell.angle_beta   90.00
_cell.angle_gamma   90.00
#
_symmetry.space_group_name_H-M   'P 1'
#
loop_
_entity.id
_entity.type
_entity.pdbx_description
1 polymer ?
#
loop_
_entity_poly.entity_id
_entity_poly.type
_entity_poly.pdbx_seq_one_letter_code
_entity_poly.pdbx_strand_id
1 'polypeptide(L)'
;MLRPFLFGAISMGCLTIALFFFRFWRQTRDRFFLGFGAAFLLLMVERFIMVTIDATHEFAPFVYVVRLLAFLLIIAAIVDKNRKG
;
A
#
# COMPACT_ATOMS: atom_id res chain seq x y z
N MET A 1 13.87 -17.88 -9.73
CA MET A 1 12.75 -18.48 -8.98
C MET A 1 12.53 -17.85 -7.60
N LEU A 2 13.57 -17.53 -6.81
CA LEU A 2 13.40 -16.88 -5.49
C LEU A 2 12.73 -15.48 -5.52
N ARG A 3 13.02 -14.66 -6.53
CA ARG A 3 12.48 -13.30 -6.64
C ARG A 3 10.93 -13.27 -6.71
N PRO A 4 10.26 -13.96 -7.66
CA PRO A 4 8.80 -14.01 -7.71
C PRO A 4 8.15 -14.55 -6.42
N PHE A 5 8.77 -15.55 -5.78
CA PHE A 5 8.29 -16.14 -4.54
C PHE A 5 8.29 -15.11 -3.38
N LEU A 6 9.39 -14.38 -3.21
CA LEU A 6 9.47 -13.32 -2.19
C LEU A 6 8.51 -12.16 -2.48
N PHE A 7 8.30 -11.80 -3.74
CA PHE A 7 7.30 -10.80 -4.10
C PHE A 7 5.89 -11.26 -3.75
N GLY A 8 5.54 -12.51 -4.05
CA GLY A 8 4.26 -13.10 -3.66
C GLY A 8 4.04 -13.10 -2.14
N ALA A 9 5.04 -13.54 -1.37
CA ALA A 9 4.98 -13.56 0.09
C ALA A 9 4.74 -12.15 0.67
N ILE A 10 5.44 -11.14 0.13
CA ILE A 10 5.27 -9.77 0.63
C ILE A 10 3.93 -9.18 0.19
N SER A 11 3.45 -9.47 -1.02
CA SER A 11 2.10 -9.06 -1.45
C SER A 11 1.02 -9.65 -0.55
N MET A 12 1.13 -10.91 -0.14
CA MET A 12 0.25 -11.53 0.85
C MET A 12 0.34 -10.83 2.21
N GLY A 13 1.54 -10.47 2.65
CA GLY A 13 1.76 -9.69 3.87
C GLY A 13 1.08 -8.32 3.83
N CYS A 14 1.27 -7.57 2.73
CA CYS A 14 0.63 -6.27 2.51
C CYS A 14 -0.90 -6.38 2.51
N LEU A 15 -1.45 -7.40 1.83
CA LEU A 15 -2.90 -7.65 1.81
C LEU A 15 -3.43 -7.96 3.23
N THR A 16 -2.74 -8.80 3.98
CA THR A 16 -3.13 -9.17 5.35
C THR A 16 -3.14 -7.93 6.25
N ILE A 17 -2.10 -7.10 6.17
CA ILE A 17 -2.00 -5.84 6.92
C ILE A 17 -3.14 -4.88 6.53
N ALA A 18 -3.41 -4.73 5.23
CA ALA A 18 -4.49 -3.87 4.74
C ALA A 18 -5.87 -4.33 5.25
N LEU A 19 -6.14 -5.64 5.22
CA LEU A 19 -7.38 -6.22 5.75
C LEU A 19 -7.52 -6.01 7.25
N PHE A 20 -6.42 -6.15 8.00
CA PHE A 20 -6.40 -5.83 9.44
C PHE A 20 -6.76 -4.38 9.69
N PHE A 21 -6.13 -3.44 8.99
CA PHE A 21 -6.45 -2.02 9.10
C PHE A 21 -7.89 -1.70 8.71
N PHE A 22 -8.42 -2.33 7.66
CA PHE A 22 -9.81 -2.16 7.26
C PHE A 22 -10.79 -2.72 8.30
N ARG A 23 -10.46 -3.86 8.93
CA ARG A 23 -11.22 -4.42 10.04
C ARG A 23 -11.22 -3.48 11.24
N PHE A 24 -10.07 -2.93 11.61
CA PHE A 24 -9.94 -1.95 12.68
C PHE A 24 -10.71 -0.66 12.37
N TRP A 25 -10.65 -0.17 11.13
CA TRP A 25 -11.46 0.95 10.68
C TRP A 25 -12.95 0.70 10.92
N ARG A 26 -13.45 -0.50 10.60
CA ARG A 26 -14.87 -0.83 10.83
C ARG A 26 -15.25 -0.84 12.32
N GLN A 27 -14.31 -1.15 13.20
CA GLN A 27 -14.54 -1.20 14.65
C GLN A 27 -14.39 0.16 15.34
N THR A 28 -13.36 0.94 14.98
CA THR A 28 -13.07 2.25 15.59
C THR A 28 -13.71 3.43 14.84
N ARG A 29 -14.16 3.22 13.60
CA ARG A 29 -14.62 4.25 12.63
C ARG A 29 -13.59 5.37 12.38
N ASP A 30 -12.32 5.11 12.68
CA ASP A 30 -11.26 6.09 12.54
C ASP A 30 -10.68 6.10 11.11
N ARG A 31 -10.81 7.24 10.42
CA ARG A 31 -10.33 7.44 9.05
C ARG A 31 -8.82 7.24 8.91
N PHE A 32 -8.06 7.33 10.00
CA PHE A 32 -6.64 7.01 10.04
C PHE A 32 -6.35 5.59 9.53
N PHE A 33 -7.10 4.59 10.03
CA PHE A 33 -6.89 3.20 9.65
C PHE A 33 -7.28 2.91 8.20
N LEU A 34 -8.28 3.62 7.67
CA LEU A 34 -8.65 3.52 6.26
C LEU A 34 -7.51 4.01 5.36
N GLY A 35 -6.86 5.12 5.70
CA GLY A 35 -5.71 5.63 4.95
C GLY A 35 -4.51 4.68 4.95
N PHE A 36 -4.18 4.10 6.11
CA PHE A 36 -3.14 3.07 6.22
C PHE A 36 -3.49 1.82 5.39
N GLY A 37 -4.71 1.31 5.49
CA GLY A 37 -5.16 0.16 4.69
C GLY A 37 -5.06 0.40 3.17
N ALA A 38 -5.48 1.58 2.70
CA ALA A 38 -5.37 1.97 1.30
C ALA A 38 -3.91 2.07 0.82
N ALA A 39 -3.00 2.60 1.65
CA ALA A 39 -1.58 2.68 1.33
C ALA A 39 -0.94 1.28 1.19
N PHE A 40 -1.28 0.34 2.09
CA PHE A 40 -0.80 -1.04 1.99
C PHE A 40 -1.35 -1.78 0.76
N LEU A 41 -2.57 -1.48 0.32
CA LEU A 41 -3.09 -1.97 -0.96
C LEU A 41 -2.33 -1.38 -2.15
N LEU A 42 -2.02 -0.09 -2.15
CA LEU A 42 -1.19 0.51 -3.21
C LEU A 42 0.19 -0.15 -3.30
N LEU A 43 0.82 -0.44 -2.16
CA LEU A 43 2.11 -1.14 -2.11
C LEU A 43 2.03 -2.59 -2.62
N MET A 44 0.89 -3.26 -2.41
CA MET A 44 0.65 -4.58 -3.02
C MET A 44 0.55 -4.47 -4.55
N VAL A 45 -0.16 -3.46 -5.06
CA VAL A 45 -0.32 -3.21 -6.50
C VAL A 45 1.02 -2.84 -7.15
N GLU A 46 1.84 -2.01 -6.49
CA GLU A 46 3.20 -1.68 -6.92
C GLU A 46 4.02 -2.95 -7.20
N ARG A 47 4.01 -3.90 -6.26
CA ARG A 47 4.72 -5.18 -6.41
C ARG A 47 4.17 -6.04 -7.53
N PHE A 48 2.86 -6.02 -7.75
CA PHE A 48 2.26 -6.76 -8.85
C PHE A 48 2.70 -6.21 -10.20
N ILE A 49 2.68 -4.88 -10.37
CA ILE A 49 3.17 -4.18 -11.57
C ILE A 49 4.64 -4.50 -11.82
N MET A 50 5.47 -4.50 -10.77
CA MET A 50 6.90 -4.79 -10.87
C MET A 50 7.21 -6.24 -11.30
N VAL A 51 6.30 -7.19 -11.02
CA VAL A 51 6.43 -8.60 -11.38
C VAL A 51 5.86 -8.89 -12.77
N THR A 52 4.77 -8.24 -13.17
CA THR A 52 4.10 -8.48 -14.46
C THR A 52 4.74 -7.70 -15.61
N ILE A 53 5.24 -6.49 -15.34
CA ILE A 53 5.94 -5.69 -16.33
C ILE A 53 7.44 -5.93 -16.10
N ASP A 54 7.98 -6.92 -16.81
CA ASP A 54 9.42 -7.14 -16.87
C ASP A 54 10.08 -5.81 -17.23
N ALA A 55 10.88 -5.27 -16.32
CA ALA A 55 11.27 -3.87 -16.20
C ALA A 55 12.23 -3.41 -17.32
N THR A 56 11.78 -3.55 -18.56
CA THR A 56 12.42 -3.08 -19.78
C THR A 56 12.11 -1.60 -19.93
N HIS A 57 12.78 -0.81 -19.08
CA HIS A 57 13.15 0.60 -19.22
C HIS A 57 12.06 1.70 -19.29
N GLU A 58 10.82 1.47 -19.74
CA GLU A 58 9.84 2.56 -19.92
C GLU A 58 8.84 2.74 -18.77
N PHE A 59 8.46 1.68 -18.06
CA PHE A 59 7.41 1.73 -17.02
C PHE A 59 7.93 1.90 -15.59
N ALA A 60 9.25 2.02 -15.40
CA ALA A 60 9.86 2.30 -14.10
C ALA A 60 9.27 3.56 -13.39
N PRO A 61 8.93 4.66 -14.08
CA PRO A 61 8.36 5.85 -13.43
C PRO A 61 7.03 5.58 -12.71
N PHE A 62 6.18 4.69 -13.25
CA PHE A 62 4.87 4.41 -12.68
C PHE A 62 4.95 3.78 -11.28
N VAL A 63 5.95 2.93 -11.05
CA VAL A 63 6.22 2.32 -9.73
C VAL A 63 6.47 3.41 -8.68
N TYR A 64 7.26 4.43 -9.03
CA TYR A 64 7.53 5.56 -8.14
C TYR A 64 6.29 6.42 -7.87
N VAL A 65 5.41 6.61 -8.87
CA VAL A 65 4.15 7.35 -8.70
C VAL A 65 3.21 6.61 -7.73
N VAL A 66 3.06 5.29 -7.86
CA VAL A 66 2.27 4.48 -6.93
C VAL A 66 2.84 4.59 -5.51
N ARG A 67 4.16 4.52 -5.38
CA ARG A 67 4.81 4.67 -4.08
C ARG A 67 4.60 6.07 -3.48
N LEU A 68 4.68 7.11 -4.29
CA LEU A 68 4.43 8.49 -3.89
C LEU A 68 2.99 8.64 -3.37
N LEU A 69 2.01 8.11 -4.09
CA LEU A 69 0.60 8.14 -3.67
C LEU A 69 0.38 7.38 -2.35
N ALA A 70 1.04 6.24 -2.16
CA ALA A 70 0.97 5.49 -0.90
C ALA A 70 1.50 6.31 0.28
N PHE A 71 2.65 6.99 0.11
CA PHE A 71 3.20 7.85 1.15
C PHE A 71 2.34 9.08 1.42
N LEU A 72 1.79 9.71 0.39
CA LEU A 72 0.86 10.84 0.53
C LEU A 72 -0.41 10.43 1.28
N LEU A 73 -0.94 9.23 1.03
CA LEU A 73 -2.06 8.66 1.78
C LEU A 73 -1.74 8.50 3.27
N ILE A 74 -0.57 7.96 3.59
CA ILE A 74 -0.11 7.80 4.98
C ILE A 74 0.01 9.17 5.66
N ILE A 75 0.65 10.15 4.99
CA ILE A 75 0.81 11.50 5.52
C ILE A 75 -0.56 12.17 5.73
N ALA A 76 -1.45 12.11 4.74
CA ALA A 76 -2.80 12.66 4.85
C ALA A 76 -3.60 12.03 5.99
N ALA A 77 -3.48 10.71 6.18
CA ALA A 77 -4.10 10.00 7.30
C ALA A 77 -3.57 10.48 8.65
N ILE A 78 -2.24 10.65 8.78
CA ILE A 78 -1.61 11.19 9.99
C ILE A 78 -2.07 12.62 10.26
N VAL A 79 -2.10 13.49 9.25
CA VAL A 79 -2.52 14.89 9.38
C VAL A 79 -4.00 14.99 9.77
N ASP A 80 -4.88 14.20 9.15
CA ASP A 80 -6.31 14.15 9.50
C ASP A 80 -6.52 13.72 10.96
N LYS A 81 -5.74 12.73 11.42
CA LYS A 81 -5.79 12.27 12.82
C LYS A 81 -5.27 13.32 13.79
N ASN A 82 -4.16 13.98 13.46
CA ASN A 82 -3.54 15.01 14.31
C ASN A 82 -4.39 16.29 14.41
N ARG A 83 -5.22 16.58 13.40
CA ARG A 83 -6.16 17.73 13.43
C ARG A 83 -7.46 17.47 14.20
N LYS A 84 -7.81 16.21 14.44
CA LYS A 84 -9.05 15.80 15.13
C LYS A 84 -8.82 15.43 16.60
N GLY A 85 -7.58 15.43 17.07
CA GLY A 85 -7.22 15.41 18.49
C GLY A 85 -7.25 16.81 19.06
#